data_AF-A0A2V5XIJ0-F1
#
_entry.id   AF-A0A2V5XIJ0-F1
#
_cell.length_a   1.000
_cell.length_b   1.000
_cell.length_c   1.000
_cell.angle_alpha   90.00
_cell.angle_beta   90.00
_cell.angle_gamma   90.00
#
_symmetry.space_group_name_H-M   'P 1'
#
loop_
_entity.id
_entity.type
_entity.pdbx_description
1 polymer ?
#
loop_
_entity_poly.entity_id
_entity_poly.type
_entity_poly.pdbx_seq_one_letter_code
_entity_poly.pdbx_strand_id
1 'polypeptide(L)' 'MRIVDLRILDIAFGGKGVGRDSGKAVFTPFTIDGEIVSAEIVREKKQFAEAELLDVKESSPHRVTPECPYFGRCGGCAYQ' A
#
# COMPACT_ATOMS: atom_id res chain seq x y z
N MET A 1 -8.60 7.21 -13.69
CA MET A 1 -7.91 6.49 -12.60
C MET A 1 -8.83 5.34 -12.18
N ARG A 2 -8.28 4.17 -11.84
CA ARG A 2 -9.06 2.94 -11.58
C ARG A 2 -8.84 2.51 -10.13
N ILE A 3 -9.92 2.16 -9.43
CA ILE A 3 -9.88 1.61 -8.07
C ILE A 3 -9.81 0.09 -8.16
N VAL A 4 -8.97 -0.52 -7.32
CA VAL A 4 -8.77 -1.97 -7.23
C VAL A 4 -8.75 -2.42 -5.78
N ASP A 5 -9.32 -3.58 -5.52
CA ASP A 5 -9.18 -4.27 -4.24
C ASP A 5 -7.95 -5.17 -4.29
N LEU A 6 -7.02 -4.98 -3.37
CA LEU A 6 -5.74 -5.68 -3.34
C LEU A 6 -5.56 -6.37 -2.00
N ARG A 7 -5.16 -7.64 -2.05
CA ARG A 7 -4.51 -8.28 -0.91
C ARG A 7 -3.03 -7.93 -0.93
N ILE A 8 -2.54 -7.40 0.19
CA ILE A 8 -1.12 -7.10 0.36
C ILE A 8 -0.40 -8.37 0.82
N LEU A 9 0.57 -8.80 0.04
CA LEU A 9 1.26 -10.08 0.21
C LEU A 9 2.67 -9.92 0.78
N ASP A 10 3.28 -8.77 0.58
CA ASP A 10 4.68 -8.51 0.96
C ASP A 10 4.94 -7.00 1.03
N ILE A 11 6.13 -6.62 1.49
CA ILE A 11 6.60 -5.24 1.59
C ILE A 11 7.86 -5.05 0.76
N ALA A 12 7.79 -4.12 -0.18
CA ALA A 12 8.93 -3.73 -0.98
C ALA A 12 9.89 -2.83 -0.19
N PHE A 13 11.16 -2.82 -0.62
CA PHE A 13 12.13 -1.84 -0.15
C PHE A 13 11.58 -0.42 -0.30
N GLY A 14 11.60 0.35 0.79
CA GLY A 14 10.95 1.66 0.88
C GLY A 14 9.54 1.65 1.49
N GLY A 15 9.09 0.53 2.06
CA GLY A 15 7.90 0.45 2.93
C GLY A 15 6.56 0.42 2.21
N LYS A 16 6.54 0.16 0.89
CA LYS A 16 5.30 0.02 0.12
C LYS A 16 4.84 -1.43 0.15
N GLY A 17 3.57 -1.65 0.48
CA GLY A 17 2.94 -2.96 0.32
C GLY A 17 2.87 -3.36 -1.15
N VAL A 18 2.96 -4.67 -1.38
CA VAL A 18 2.94 -5.29 -2.71
C VAL A 18 1.71 -6.17 -2.81
N GLY A 19 0.77 -5.76 -3.66
CA GLY A 19 -0.35 -6.56 -4.12
C GLY A 19 -0.18 -6.98 -5.57
N ARG A 20 -1.14 -7.74 -6.10
CA ARG A 20 -1.21 -8.04 -7.53
C ARG A 20 -2.61 -7.77 -8.06
N ASP A 21 -2.67 -7.09 -9.20
CA ASP A 21 -3.87 -6.96 -10.02
C ASP A 21 -3.50 -7.33 -11.46
N SER A 22 -4.32 -8.17 -12.09
CA SER A 22 -4.15 -8.59 -13.50
C SER A 22 -2.74 -9.10 -13.83
N GLY A 23 -2.09 -9.78 -12.89
CA GLY A 23 -0.73 -10.32 -13.04
C GLY A 23 0.40 -9.29 -12.87
N LYS A 24 0.11 -8.00 -12.69
CA LYS A 24 1.10 -6.96 -12.40
C LYS A 24 1.25 -6.75 -10.89
N ALA A 25 2.48 -6.45 -10.46
CA ALA A 25 2.71 -5.98 -9.10
C ALA A 25 2.12 -4.56 -8.94
N VAL A 26 1.45 -4.32 -7.83
CA VAL A 26 0.92 -3.00 -7.47
C VAL A 26 1.55 -2.58 -6.16
N PHE A 27 2.24 -1.44 -6.17
CA PHE A 27 2.90 -0.89 -4.99
C PHE A 27 2.01 0.15 -4.34
N THR A 28 1.66 -0.06 -3.07
CA THR A 28 0.73 0.77 -2.32
C THR A 28 1.39 1.24 -1.01
N PRO A 29 1.66 2.53 -0.81
CA PRO A 29 2.22 3.04 0.44
C PRO A 29 1.22 2.89 1.60
N PHE A 30 1.71 2.96 2.84
CA PHE A 30 0.89 2.95 4.08
C PHE A 30 0.07 1.67 4.30
N THR A 31 0.54 0.56 3.72
CA THR A 31 -0.08 -0.76 3.85
C THR A 31 0.93 -1.76 4.38
N ILE A 32 0.42 -2.79 5.05
CA ILE A 32 1.22 -3.88 5.61
C ILE A 32 0.77 -5.24 5.07
N ASP A 33 1.59 -6.27 5.23
CA ASP A 33 1.25 -7.63 4.82
C ASP A 33 0.02 -8.16 5.58
N GLY A 34 -0.80 -8.93 4.85
CA GLY A 34 -2.03 -9.53 5.38
C GLY A 34 -3.28 -8.67 5.23
N GLU A 35 -3.18 -7.44 4.72
CA GLU A 35 -4.33 -6.55 4.55
C GLU A 35 -5.11 -6.77 3.26
N ILE A 36 -6.40 -6.43 3.29
CA ILE A 36 -7.19 -6.17 2.09
C ILE A 36 -7.50 -4.68 2.03
N VAL A 37 -7.09 -4.05 0.93
CA VAL A 37 -7.18 -2.59 0.77
C VAL A 37 -7.90 -2.22 -0.52
N SER A 38 -8.61 -1.10 -0.49
CA SER A 38 -9.02 -0.37 -1.70
C SER A 38 -7.90 0.59 -2.07
N ALA A 39 -7.39 0.51 -3.30
CA ALA A 39 -6.32 1.38 -3.77
C ALA A 39 -6.64 1.97 -5.14
N GLU A 40 -6.30 3.25 -5.33
CA GLU A 40 -6.44 3.92 -6.62
C GLU A 40 -5.14 3.82 -7.41
N ILE A 41 -5.19 3.27 -8.62
CA ILE A 41 -4.05 3.27 -9.53
C ILE A 41 -3.79 4.69 -10.02
N VAL A 42 -2.72 5.30 -9.51
CA VAL A 42 -2.27 6.65 -9.89
C VAL A 42 -1.25 6.63 -11.02
N ARG A 43 -0.53 5.53 -11.20
CA ARG A 43 0.43 5.37 -12.29
C ARG A 43 0.52 3.92 -12.77
N GLU A 44 0.32 3.72 -14.06
CA GLU A 44 0.47 2.41 -14.69
C GLU A 44 1.74 2.35 -15.55
N LYS A 45 2.54 1.29 -15.37
CA LYS A 45 3.72 0.98 -16.17
C LYS A 45 3.56 -0.39 -16.82
N LYS A 46 4.50 -0.73 -17.70
CA LYS A 46 4.49 -2.00 -18.45
C LYS A 46 4.54 -3.22 -17.51
N GLN A 47 5.34 -3.17 -16.46
CA GLN A 47 5.60 -4.31 -15.56
C GLN A 47 4.90 -4.21 -14.21
N PHE A 48 4.50 -3.01 -13.78
CA PHE A 48 3.91 -2.77 -12.47
C PHE A 48 3.01 -1.53 -12.48
N ALA A 49 2.28 -1.32 -11.39
CA ALA A 49 1.54 -0.10 -11.13
C ALA A 49 1.90 0.47 -9.77
N GLU A 50 1.73 1.77 -9.61
CA GLU A 50 1.78 2.48 -8.33
C GLU A 50 0.36 2.93 -8.00
N ALA A 51 -0.03 2.73 -6.75
CA ALA A 51 -1.35 3.05 -6.25
C ALA A 51 -1.27 3.88 -4.97
N GLU A 52 -2.33 4.63 -4.68
CA GLU A 52 -2.53 5.28 -3.40
C GLU A 52 -3.60 4.52 -2.60
N LEU A 53 -3.36 4.37 -1.29
CA LEU A 53 -4.31 3.74 -0.38
C LEU A 53 -5.54 4.63 -0.23
N LEU A 54 -6.73 4.10 -0.51
CA LEU A 54 -8.00 4.77 -0.24
C LEU A 54 -8.59 4.31 1.10
N ASP A 55 -8.61 3.00 1.33
CA ASP A 55 -9.22 2.42 2.53
C ASP A 55 -8.64 1.05 2.84
N VAL A 56 -8.59 0.69 4.13
CA VAL A 56 -8.20 -0.64 4.63
C VAL A 56 -9.47 -1.40 4.97
N LYS A 57 -9.90 -2.30 4.08
CA LYS A 57 -11.13 -3.10 4.25
C LYS A 57 -10.97 -4.17 5.32
N GLU A 58 -9.80 -4.80 5.35
CA GLU A 58 -9.43 -5.78 6.37
C GLU A 58 -8.04 -5.46 6.88
N SER A 59 -7.95 -5.10 8.17
CA SER A 59 -6.69 -4.77 8.83
C SER A 59 -5.93 -6.03 9.22
N SER A 60 -4.61 -5.98 9.05
CA SER A 60 -3.71 -6.99 9.59
C SER A 60 -3.60 -6.84 11.11
N PRO A 61 -3.42 -7.94 11.87
CA PRO A 61 -3.25 -7.90 13.32
C PRO A 61 -1.95 -7.19 13.75
N HIS A 62 -1.03 -6.95 12.81
CA HIS A 62 0.22 -6.24 13.04
C HIS A 62 0.10 -4.72 12.80
N ARG A 63 -1.07 -4.22 12.36
CA ARG A 63 -1.27 -2.79 12.14
C ARG A 63 -1.22 -2.06 13.46
N VAL A 64 -0.41 -1.01 13.51
CA VAL A 64 -0.32 -0.07 14.63
C VAL A 64 -0.73 1.31 14.16
N THR A 65 -1.06 2.17 15.13
CA THR A 65 -1.19 3.60 14.86
C THR A 65 0.20 4.21 14.90
N PRO A 66 0.62 4.98 13.88
CA PRO A 66 1.94 5.61 13.89
C PRO A 66 2.10 6.52 15.11
N GLU A 67 3.20 6.37 15.85
CA GLU A 67 3.49 7.20 17.03
C GLU A 67 3.89 8.63 16.64
N CYS A 68 4.52 8.79 15.47
CA CYS A 68 4.98 10.09 15.00
C CYS A 68 3.81 10.89 14.38
N PRO A 69 3.47 12.08 14.91
CA PRO A 69 2.39 12.90 14.36
C PRO A 69 2.70 13.45 12.95
N TYR A 70 3.95 13.35 12.50
CA TYR A 70 4.40 13.79 11.18
C TYR A 70 4.48 12.65 10.15
N PHE A 71 4.14 11.42 10.54
CA PHE A 71 4.07 10.29 9.62
C PHE A 71 3.14 10.60 8.43
N GLY A 72 3.53 10.16 7.24
CA GLY A 72 2.85 10.49 5.98
C GLY A 72 3.12 11.90 5.42
N ARG A 73 3.77 12.80 6.18
CA ARG A 73 4.08 14.19 5.74
C ARG A 73 5.57 14.49 5.65
N CYS A 74 6.35 14.09 6.64
CA CYS A 74 7.78 14.44 6.72
C CYS A 74 8.68 13.59 5.80
N GLY A 75 8.26 12.36 5.48
CA GLY A 75 9.03 11.43 4.63
C GLY A 75 10.21 10.73 5.31
N GLY A 76 10.48 11.02 6.59
CA GLY A 76 11.58 10.38 7.35
C GLY A 76 11.33 8.91 7.71
N CYS A 77 10.07 8.47 7.72
CA CYS A 77 9.69 7.08 8.01
C CYS A 77 8.71 6.58 6.95
N ALA A 78 8.90 5.33 6.52
CA ALA A 78 8.09 4.70 5.48
C ALA A 78 7.11 3.65 6.03
N TYR A 79 7.25 3.24 7.30
CA TYR A 79 6.63 2.01 7.83
C TYR A 79 6.35 2.07 9.35
N GLN A 80 5.78 3.19 9.83
CA GLN A 80 5.28 3.31 11.21
C GLN A 80 3.78 3.12 11.25
#